data_AF-A0A9J6FBJ4-F1
#
_entry.id   AF-A0A9J6FBJ4-F1
#
_cell.length_a   1.000
_cell.length_b   1.000
_cell.length_c   1.000
_cell.angle_alpha   90.00
_cell.angle_beta   90.00
_cell.angle_gamma   90.00
#
_symmetry.space_group_name_H-M   'P 1'
#
loop_
_entity.id
_entity.type
_entity.pdbx_description
1 polymer ?
#
loop_
_entity_poly.entity_id
_entity_poly.type
_entity_poly.pdbx_seq_one_letter_code
_entity_poly.pdbx_strand_id
1 'polypeptide(L)'
;MTRTQLSLLERLNNEARRVITRLPKYTPLLALKSCSALSDIADLMSSHELTHIARLKSTTKAGRFTLEKVGFDISTLPPLPEISPPWEHIDIVDSKPLP
;
A
#
# COMPACT_ATOMS: atom_id res chain seq x y z
N MET A 1 -10.15 9.39 -7.47
CA MET A 1 -10.17 8.52 -8.66
C MET A 1 -11.51 8.69 -9.33
N THR A 2 -11.57 8.88 -10.65
CA THR A 2 -12.84 9.05 -11.36
C THR A 2 -13.48 7.71 -11.70
N ARG A 3 -14.80 7.69 -11.90
CA ARG A 3 -15.54 6.48 -12.31
C ARG A 3 -15.02 5.90 -13.63
N THR A 4 -14.59 6.77 -14.54
CA THR A 4 -14.00 6.38 -15.83
C THR A 4 -12.66 5.69 -15.66
N GLN A 5 -11.79 6.20 -14.79
CA GLN A 5 -10.50 5.58 -14.46
C GLN A 5 -10.70 4.19 -13.82
N LEU A 6 -11.69 4.06 -12.93
CA LEU A 6 -11.99 2.79 -12.28
C LEU A 6 -12.43 1.72 -13.30
N SER A 7 -13.32 2.07 -14.22
CA SER A 7 -13.75 1.14 -15.28
C SER A 7 -12.60 0.71 -16.20
N LEU A 8 -11.70 1.64 -16.56
CA LEU A 8 -10.52 1.29 -17.36
C LEU A 8 -9.59 0.33 -16.61
N LEU A 9 -9.39 0.55 -15.31
CA LEU A 9 -8.57 -0.31 -14.47
C LEU A 9 -9.19 -1.71 -14.31
N GLU A 10 -10.51 -1.80 -14.13
CA GLU A 10 -11.23 -3.07 -14.10
C GLU A 10 -11.11 -3.83 -15.41
N ARG A 11 -11.22 -3.12 -16.55
CA ARG A 11 -11.02 -3.72 -17.88
C ARG A 11 -9.61 -4.27 -18.02
N LEU A 12 -8.59 -3.50 -17.62
CA LEU A 12 -7.19 -3.94 -17.66
C LEU A 12 -6.95 -5.16 -16.76
N ASN A 13 -7.52 -5.17 -15.55
CA ASN A 13 -7.43 -6.30 -14.63
C ASN A 13 -8.07 -7.56 -15.25
N ASN A 14 -9.23 -7.43 -15.89
CA ASN A 14 -9.87 -8.55 -16.57
C ASN A 14 -9.05 -9.07 -17.76
N GLU A 15 -8.39 -8.20 -18.54
CA GLU A 15 -7.47 -8.65 -19.58
C GLU A 15 -6.25 -9.40 -18.99
N ALA A 16 -5.67 -8.88 -17.90
CA ALA A 16 -4.59 -9.57 -17.19
C ALA A 16 -5.02 -10.97 -16.70
N ARG A 17 -6.22 -11.09 -16.13
CA ARG A 17 -6.81 -12.39 -15.74
C ARG A 17 -6.89 -13.35 -16.92
N ARG A 18 -7.28 -12.88 -18.13
CA ARG A 18 -7.35 -13.71 -19.33
C ARG A 18 -5.97 -14.19 -19.77
N VAL A 19 -4.97 -13.31 -19.74
CA VAL A 19 -3.59 -13.66 -20.09
C VAL A 19 -3.04 -14.74 -19.14
N ILE A 20 -3.22 -14.56 -17.83
CA ILE A 20 -2.72 -15.48 -16.81
C ILE A 20 -3.42 -16.84 -16.90
N THR A 21 -4.75 -16.84 -16.97
CA THR A 21 -5.55 -18.08 -16.99
C THR A 21 -5.57 -18.75 -18.36
N ARG A 22 -5.10 -18.06 -19.41
CA ARG A 22 -5.18 -18.47 -20.82
C ARG A 22 -6.60 -18.81 -21.30
N LEU A 23 -7.62 -18.31 -20.60
CA LEU A 23 -9.02 -18.58 -20.93
C LEU A 23 -9.46 -17.77 -22.17
N PRO A 24 -10.31 -18.35 -23.04
CA PRO A 24 -10.78 -17.67 -24.25
C PRO A 24 -11.52 -16.37 -23.96
N LYS A 25 -11.54 -15.44 -24.92
CA LYS A 25 -12.18 -14.12 -24.79
C LYS A 25 -13.69 -14.20 -24.49
N TYR A 26 -14.37 -15.25 -24.94
CA TYR A 26 -15.80 -15.46 -24.69
C TYR A 26 -16.09 -16.04 -23.29
N THR A 27 -15.08 -16.34 -22.48
CA THR A 27 -15.28 -16.82 -21.12
C THR A 27 -16.03 -15.78 -20.28
N PRO A 28 -17.12 -16.18 -19.57
CA PRO A 28 -17.86 -15.29 -18.69
C PRO A 28 -16.97 -14.69 -17.61
N LEU A 29 -17.21 -13.42 -17.26
CA LEU A 29 -16.39 -12.72 -16.27
C LEU A 29 -16.39 -13.42 -14.90
N LEU A 30 -17.53 -13.96 -14.46
CA LEU A 30 -17.61 -14.66 -13.17
C LEU A 30 -16.67 -15.87 -13.11
N ALA A 31 -16.65 -16.69 -14.17
CA ALA A 31 -15.75 -17.82 -14.29
C ALA A 31 -14.27 -17.38 -14.42
N LEU A 32 -14.01 -16.29 -15.12
CA LEU A 32 -12.68 -15.72 -15.23
C LEU A 32 -12.14 -15.25 -13.87
N LYS A 33 -12.98 -14.60 -13.06
CA LYS A 33 -12.63 -14.16 -11.71
C LYS A 33 -12.32 -15.34 -10.79
N SER A 34 -13.15 -16.40 -10.81
CA SER A 34 -12.93 -17.57 -9.97
C SER A 34 -11.67 -18.35 -10.31
N CYS A 35 -11.23 -18.33 -11.57
CA CYS A 35 -10.03 -19.04 -12.02
C CYS A 35 -8.74 -18.25 -11.84
N SER A 36 -8.81 -16.93 -11.66
CA SER A 36 -7.63 -16.08 -11.50
C SER A 36 -7.30 -15.86 -10.03
N ALA A 37 -6.01 -15.91 -9.67
CA ALA A 37 -5.53 -15.53 -8.34
C ALA A 37 -5.50 -13.99 -8.13
N LEU A 38 -5.94 -13.20 -9.12
CA LEU A 38 -5.95 -11.74 -9.02
C LEU A 38 -7.14 -11.26 -8.21
N SER A 39 -6.86 -10.37 -7.25
CA SER A 39 -7.90 -9.70 -6.45
C SER A 39 -8.76 -8.78 -7.31
N ASP A 40 -9.99 -8.52 -6.86
CA ASP A 40 -10.79 -7.44 -7.45
C ASP A 40 -10.18 -6.08 -7.11
N ILE A 41 -10.36 -5.11 -8.01
CA ILE A 41 -9.82 -3.75 -7.84
C ILE A 41 -10.40 -3.08 -6.60
N ALA A 42 -11.69 -3.31 -6.31
CA ALA A 42 -12.33 -2.80 -5.12
C ALA A 42 -11.64 -3.30 -3.83
N ASP A 43 -11.40 -4.62 -3.74
CA ASP A 43 -10.73 -5.22 -2.58
C ASP A 43 -9.32 -4.69 -2.41
N LEU A 44 -8.58 -4.55 -3.52
CA LEU A 44 -7.24 -3.98 -3.52
C LEU A 44 -7.26 -2.53 -3.02
N MET A 45 -8.20 -1.70 -3.49
CA MET A 45 -8.34 -0.32 -3.05
C MET A 45 -8.65 -0.23 -1.56
N SER A 46 -9.58 -1.05 -1.05
CA SER A 46 -9.91 -1.10 0.37
C SER A 46 -8.73 -1.55 1.22
N SER A 47 -8.02 -2.60 0.81
CA SER A 47 -6.83 -3.09 1.51
C SER A 47 -5.71 -2.03 1.53
N HIS A 48 -5.51 -1.36 0.40
CA HIS A 48 -4.52 -0.30 0.30
C HIS A 48 -4.86 0.91 1.17
N GLU A 49 -6.13 1.31 1.20
CA GLU A 49 -6.62 2.39 2.07
C GLU A 49 -6.37 2.06 3.54
N LEU A 50 -6.76 0.86 3.99
CA LEU A 50 -6.51 0.39 5.36
C LEU A 50 -5.02 0.39 5.71
N THR A 51 -4.19 -0.13 4.80
CA THR A 51 -2.73 -0.18 4.97
C THR A 51 -2.14 1.23 5.07
N HIS A 52 -2.60 2.15 4.22
CA HIS A 52 -2.19 3.55 4.25
C HIS A 52 -2.58 4.22 5.56
N ILE A 53 -3.80 4.04 6.02
CA ILE A 53 -4.26 4.57 7.32
C ILE A 53 -3.41 4.00 8.45
N ALA A 54 -3.17 2.69 8.48
CA ALA A 54 -2.35 2.04 9.49
C ALA A 54 -0.92 2.58 9.52
N ARG A 55 -0.32 2.80 8.35
CA ARG A 55 1.01 3.42 8.21
C ARG A 55 1.01 4.85 8.74
N LEU A 56 0.04 5.67 8.34
CA LEU A 56 -0.04 7.06 8.81
C LEU A 56 -0.25 7.16 10.33
N LYS A 57 -0.98 6.22 10.94
CA LYS A 57 -1.17 6.14 12.40
C LYS A 57 0.13 5.83 13.15
N SER A 58 0.99 4.99 12.58
CA SER A 58 2.10 4.34 13.30
C SER A 58 3.49 4.92 13.03
N THR A 59 3.73 5.55 11.88
CA THR A 59 5.12 5.81 11.43
C THR A 59 5.63 7.22 11.72
N THR A 60 4.83 8.27 11.65
CA THR A 60 5.37 9.65 11.67
C THR A 60 4.38 10.67 12.22
N LYS A 61 4.90 11.70 12.91
CA LYS A 61 4.10 12.87 13.38
C LYS A 61 3.37 13.55 12.22
N ALA A 62 4.07 13.74 11.10
CA ALA A 62 3.49 14.27 9.86
C ALA A 62 2.33 13.40 9.34
N GLY A 63 2.42 12.08 9.46
CA GLY A 63 1.34 11.17 9.06
C GLY A 63 0.08 11.34 9.91
N ARG A 64 0.23 11.51 11.23
CA ARG A 64 -0.89 11.83 12.13
C ARG A 64 -1.49 13.19 11.85
N PHE A 65 -0.65 14.19 11.58
CA PHE A 65 -1.14 15.51 11.16
C PHE A 65 -1.96 15.42 9.87
N THR A 66 -1.53 14.62 8.89
CA THR A 66 -2.33 14.36 7.69
C THR A 66 -3.67 13.70 8.02
N LEU A 67 -3.68 12.69 8.90
CA LEU A 67 -4.91 12.02 9.33
C LEU A 67 -5.89 12.99 10.00
N GLU A 68 -5.41 13.85 10.89
CA GLU A 68 -6.22 14.89 11.54
C GLU A 68 -6.87 15.82 10.52
N LYS A 69 -6.11 16.26 9.49
CA LYS A 69 -6.65 17.09 8.40
C LYS A 69 -7.72 16.40 7.56
N VAL A 70 -7.68 15.06 7.48
CA VAL A 70 -8.68 14.26 6.77
C VAL A 70 -9.87 13.91 7.69
N GLY A 71 -9.87 14.35 8.95
CA GLY A 71 -10.96 14.17 9.90
C GLY A 71 -10.89 12.89 10.74
N PHE A 72 -9.73 12.21 10.76
CA PHE A 72 -9.50 11.10 11.67
C PHE A 72 -9.16 11.61 13.08
N ASP A 73 -9.79 11.04 14.09
CA ASP A 73 -9.39 11.26 15.48
C ASP A 73 -8.04 10.57 15.76
N ILE A 74 -7.07 11.38 16.17
CA ILE A 74 -5.71 10.94 16.50
C ILE A 74 -5.44 10.96 18.01
N SER A 75 -6.36 11.48 18.83
CA SER A 75 -6.18 11.66 20.28
C SER A 75 -6.01 10.35 21.05
N THR A 76 -6.59 9.27 20.52
CA THR A 76 -6.56 7.92 21.09
C THR A 76 -5.38 7.07 20.64
N LEU A 77 -4.52 7.59 19.74
CA LEU A 77 -3.38 6.84 19.22
C LEU A 77 -2.22 6.78 20.24
N PRO A 78 -1.54 5.62 20.39
CA PRO A 78 -0.39 5.49 21.28
C PRO A 78 0.74 6.45 20.89
N PRO A 79 1.69 6.80 21.77
CA PRO A 79 2.85 7.60 21.37
C PRO A 79 3.62 6.93 20.22
N LEU A 80 4.21 7.74 19.34
CA LEU A 80 5.05 7.21 18.27
C LEU A 80 6.35 6.65 18.86
N PRO A 81 6.91 5.57 18.29
CA PRO A 81 8.21 5.09 18.71
C PRO A 81 9.28 6.15 18.46
N GLU A 82 10.21 6.30 19.40
CA GLU A 82 11.43 7.06 19.17
C GLU A 82 12.33 6.23 18.25
N ILE A 83 12.48 6.69 17.01
CA ILE A 83 13.38 6.06 16.04
C ILE A 83 14.62 6.95 15.99
N SER A 84 15.70 6.48 16.61
CA SER A 84 17.02 7.05 16.38
C SER A 84 17.39 6.81 14.91
N PRO A 85 17.86 7.83 14.19
CA PRO A 85 18.26 7.64 12.81
C PRO A 85 19.41 6.63 12.70
N PRO A 86 19.52 5.93 11.57
CA PRO A 86 20.49 4.83 11.42
C PRO A 86 21.95 5.28 11.57
N TRP A 87 22.27 6.54 11.26
CA TRP A 87 23.62 7.09 11.38
C TRP A 87 24.08 7.38 12.81
N GLU A 88 23.19 7.37 13.81
CA GLU A 88 23.59 7.49 15.22
C GLU A 88 24.24 6.21 15.78
N HIS A 89 24.11 5.09 15.07
CA HIS A 89 24.66 3.79 15.48
C HIS A 89 25.94 3.43 14.71
N ILE A 90 26.48 4.36 13.91
CA ILE A 90 27.74 4.15 13.20
C ILE A 90 28.86 4.53 14.17
N ASP A 91 29.53 3.52 14.71
CA ASP A 91 30.81 3.73 15.39
C ASP A 91 31.80 4.29 14.36
N ILE A 92 32.07 5.60 14.44
CA ILE A 92 33.14 6.23 13.69
C ILE A 92 34.44 5.68 14.27
N VAL A 93 34.95 4.59 13.69
CA VAL A 93 36.27 4.07 14.02
C VAL A 93 37.27 5.14 13.60
N ASP A 94 37.90 5.78 14.58
CA ASP A 94 38.98 6.73 14.37
C ASP A 94 40.16 5.96 13.77
N SER A 95 40.23 5.92 12.44
CA SER A 95 41.25 5.20 11.70
C SER A 95 42.57 5.97 11.81
N LYS A 96 43.22 5.89 12.97
CA LYS A 96 44.61 6.32 13.10
C LYS A 96 45.45 5.45 12.17
N PRO A 97 46.13 6.01 11.15
CA PRO A 97 46.96 5.20 10.28
C PRO A 97 48.04 4.51 11.12
N LEU A 98 48.21 3.20 10.89
CA LEU A 98 49.27 2.42 11.52
C LEU A 98 50.65 2.96 11.06
N PRO A 99 51.65 2.98 11.96
CA PRO A 99 52.97 3.56 11.70
C PRO A 99 53.77 2.81 10.63
#